data_AF-K2BW38-F1
#
_entry.id   AF-K2BW38-F1
#
_cell.length_a   1.000
_cell.length_b   1.000
_cell.length_c   1.000
_cell.angle_alpha   90.00
_cell.angle_beta   90.00
_cell.angle_gamma   90.00
#
_symmetry.space_group_name_H-M   'P 1'
#
loop_
_entity.id
_entity.type
_entity.pdbx_description
1 polymer ?
#
loop_
_entity_poly.entity_id
_entity_poly.type
_entity_poly.pdbx_seq_one_letter_code
_entity_poly.pdbx_strand_id
1 'polypeptide(L)'
;MGPTGAKTKIPETPQPILIVGNKMAIIYLLSVGEALKAAGHTIYFIASVKSDERFAMDRIKKITDHVLFCNDDHQTIDAMRSIDLNSIKSIFVIGSAQLLKTLQNARNNELKNNLHDDVQFTASVYGSMQCMLKGVCAQCLQWQIDPETGKRTKAVYACSWQHQPMEIIDIDHINDRLGQNRTQEILTNLWLEYLFVKHEVEKI
;
A
#
# COMPACT_ATOMS: atom_id res chain seq x y z
N MET A 1 -12.74 14.48 10.39
CA MET A 1 -12.39 15.67 9.57
C MET A 1 -11.77 15.19 8.27
N GLY A 2 -12.12 15.81 7.15
CA GLY A 2 -11.58 15.46 5.83
C GLY A 2 -12.00 16.47 4.77
N PRO A 3 -11.38 16.43 3.57
CA PRO A 3 -10.36 15.48 3.14
C PRO A 3 -8.99 15.70 3.81
N THR A 4 -8.24 14.62 4.04
CA THR A 4 -6.87 14.63 4.61
C THR A 4 -5.87 13.92 3.68
N GLY A 5 -4.59 14.00 3.98
CA GLY A 5 -3.52 13.50 3.10
C GLY A 5 -3.23 14.44 1.92
N ALA A 6 -2.44 13.89 0.98
CA ALA A 6 -2.11 14.50 -0.30
C ALA A 6 -2.91 13.82 -1.43
N LYS A 7 -3.34 14.59 -2.44
CA LYS A 7 -3.99 14.02 -3.62
C LYS A 7 -3.03 13.08 -4.36
N THR A 8 -3.54 11.96 -4.87
CA THR A 8 -2.80 11.13 -5.83
C THR A 8 -2.55 11.94 -7.08
N LYS A 9 -1.30 11.94 -7.57
CA LYS A 9 -0.95 12.56 -8.84
C LYS A 9 -1.21 11.55 -9.96
N ILE A 10 -2.13 11.91 -10.85
CA ILE A 10 -2.36 11.15 -12.09
C ILE A 10 -1.34 11.66 -13.12
N PRO A 11 -0.52 10.79 -13.72
CA PRO A 11 0.43 11.20 -14.76
C PRO A 11 -0.30 11.83 -15.96
N GLU A 12 0.25 12.89 -16.54
CA GLU A 12 -0.40 13.61 -17.64
C GLU A 12 -0.36 12.81 -18.96
N THR A 13 0.67 11.99 -19.14
CA THR A 13 0.86 11.18 -20.34
C THR A 13 0.37 9.75 -20.12
N PRO A 14 -0.49 9.21 -21.00
CA PRO A 14 -0.89 7.81 -20.97
C PRO A 14 0.32 6.88 -20.88
N GLN A 15 0.28 5.94 -19.94
CA GLN A 15 1.38 5.02 -19.66
C GLN A 15 0.87 3.79 -18.92
N PRO A 16 1.58 2.65 -18.96
CA PRO A 16 1.27 1.49 -18.16
C PRO A 16 1.57 1.71 -16.67
N ILE A 17 0.57 1.48 -15.83
CA ILE A 17 0.65 1.63 -14.37
C ILE A 17 0.34 0.29 -13.72
N LEU A 18 1.21 -0.13 -12.81
CA LEU A 18 0.97 -1.28 -11.94
C LEU A 18 0.55 -0.81 -10.55
N ILE A 19 -0.58 -1.31 -10.06
CA ILE A 19 -0.97 -1.21 -8.66
C ILE A 19 -0.80 -2.60 -8.05
N VAL A 20 0.10 -2.73 -7.08
CA VAL A 20 0.41 -4.00 -6.39
C VAL A 20 0.18 -3.86 -4.89
N GLY A 21 -0.38 -4.88 -4.22
CA GLY A 21 -0.62 -4.76 -2.79
C GLY A 21 -1.37 -5.90 -2.09
N ASN A 22 -1.82 -5.65 -0.86
CA ASN A 22 -2.74 -6.55 -0.14
C ASN A 22 -4.20 -6.06 -0.32
N LYS A 23 -5.12 -6.45 0.58
CA LYS A 23 -6.53 -6.05 0.54
C LYS A 23 -6.78 -4.54 0.38
N MET A 24 -5.92 -3.69 0.97
CA MET A 24 -6.01 -2.23 0.85
C MET A 24 -5.79 -1.71 -0.58
N ALA A 25 -5.08 -2.47 -1.43
CA ALA A 25 -4.89 -2.13 -2.83
C ALA A 25 -6.19 -2.13 -3.63
N ILE A 26 -7.16 -2.98 -3.26
CA ILE A 26 -8.50 -2.97 -3.86
C ILE A 26 -9.16 -1.62 -3.61
N ILE A 27 -9.12 -1.12 -2.36
CA ILE A 27 -9.72 0.17 -2.00
C ILE A 27 -9.04 1.31 -2.75
N TYR A 28 -7.70 1.28 -2.82
CA TYR A 28 -6.94 2.26 -3.58
C TYR A 28 -7.32 2.25 -5.07
N LEU A 29 -7.34 1.08 -5.72
CA LEU A 29 -7.77 0.92 -7.11
C LEU A 29 -9.18 1.47 -7.33
N LEU A 30 -10.14 1.14 -6.47
CA LEU A 30 -11.52 1.62 -6.59
C LEU A 30 -11.64 3.14 -6.39
N SER A 31 -10.66 3.76 -5.73
CA SER A 31 -10.64 5.21 -5.50
C SER A 31 -10.00 6.02 -6.63
N VAL A 32 -8.97 5.48 -7.30
CA VAL A 32 -8.22 6.22 -8.34
C VAL A 32 -8.38 5.65 -9.74
N GLY A 33 -8.77 4.39 -9.87
CA GLY A 33 -8.67 3.65 -11.12
C GLY A 33 -9.58 4.17 -12.23
N GLU A 34 -10.79 4.64 -11.91
CA GLU A 34 -11.66 5.28 -12.91
C GLU A 34 -11.02 6.55 -13.49
N ALA A 35 -10.37 7.35 -12.64
CA ALA A 35 -9.66 8.55 -13.08
C ALA A 35 -8.41 8.21 -13.90
N LEU A 36 -7.68 7.13 -13.53
CA LEU A 36 -6.56 6.62 -14.33
C LEU A 36 -7.02 6.12 -15.71
N LYS A 37 -8.15 5.39 -15.78
CA LYS A 37 -8.72 4.95 -17.07
C LYS A 37 -9.21 6.10 -17.93
N ALA A 38 -9.86 7.10 -17.31
CA ALA A 38 -10.31 8.30 -18.03
C ALA A 38 -9.13 9.10 -18.61
N ALA A 39 -7.97 9.06 -17.96
CA ALA A 39 -6.72 9.64 -18.46
C ALA A 39 -6.00 8.76 -19.52
N GLY A 40 -6.57 7.59 -19.87
CA GLY A 40 -6.05 6.72 -20.92
C GLY A 40 -4.92 5.77 -20.50
N HIS A 41 -4.65 5.60 -19.20
CA HIS A 41 -3.63 4.67 -18.73
C HIS A 41 -4.06 3.20 -18.90
N THR A 42 -3.07 2.34 -19.16
CA THR A 42 -3.23 0.88 -19.04
C THR A 42 -2.97 0.48 -17.60
N ILE A 43 -3.90 -0.24 -16.98
CA ILE A 43 -3.84 -0.57 -15.56
C ILE A 43 -3.62 -2.06 -15.36
N TYR A 44 -2.49 -2.39 -14.75
CA TYR A 44 -2.17 -3.70 -14.21
C TYR A 44 -2.48 -3.69 -12.71
N PHE A 45 -3.16 -4.72 -12.23
CA PHE A 45 -3.50 -4.87 -10.82
C PHE A 45 -3.08 -6.25 -10.32
N ILE A 46 -2.25 -6.28 -9.27
CA ILE A 46 -1.81 -7.51 -8.63
C ILE A 46 -2.08 -7.40 -7.14
N ALA A 47 -2.88 -8.31 -6.57
CA ALA A 47 -3.20 -8.22 -5.15
C ALA A 47 -3.11 -9.57 -4.42
N SER A 48 -2.34 -9.60 -3.33
CA SER A 48 -2.29 -10.71 -2.37
C SER A 48 -3.52 -10.64 -1.45
N VAL A 49 -4.59 -11.34 -1.84
CA VAL A 49 -5.90 -11.34 -1.18
C VAL A 49 -6.56 -12.70 -1.34
N LYS A 50 -6.96 -13.30 -0.22
CA LYS A 50 -7.70 -14.57 -0.20
C LYS A 50 -9.04 -14.44 -0.89
N SER A 51 -9.53 -15.52 -1.50
CA SER A 51 -10.75 -15.49 -2.33
C SER A 51 -11.99 -14.99 -1.60
N ASP A 52 -12.14 -15.30 -0.31
CA ASP A 52 -13.24 -14.87 0.57
C ASP A 52 -13.15 -13.42 1.03
N GLU A 53 -11.97 -12.78 0.89
CA GLU A 53 -11.74 -11.39 1.24
C GLU A 53 -11.83 -10.43 0.04
N ARG A 54 -12.00 -10.97 -1.18
CA ARG A 54 -12.13 -10.20 -2.41
C ARG A 54 -13.54 -9.62 -2.53
N PHE A 55 -13.64 -8.34 -2.91
CA PHE A 55 -14.92 -7.64 -3.05
C PHE A 55 -14.91 -6.71 -4.27
N ALA A 56 -16.11 -6.30 -4.71
CA ALA A 56 -16.30 -5.41 -5.85
C ALA A 56 -15.63 -5.89 -7.17
N MET A 57 -15.61 -7.20 -7.40
CA MET A 57 -14.90 -7.83 -8.51
C MET A 57 -15.33 -7.30 -9.89
N ASP A 58 -16.62 -7.00 -10.07
CA ASP A 58 -17.13 -6.46 -11.34
C ASP A 58 -16.56 -5.07 -11.63
N ARG A 59 -16.40 -4.24 -10.59
CA ARG A 59 -15.77 -2.92 -10.70
C ARG A 59 -14.28 -3.04 -10.98
N ILE A 60 -13.57 -3.94 -10.30
CA ILE A 60 -12.15 -4.19 -10.54
C ILE A 60 -11.93 -4.56 -12.00
N LYS A 61 -12.65 -5.57 -12.51
CA LYS A 61 -12.54 -6.03 -13.91
C LYS A 61 -12.82 -4.93 -14.93
N LYS A 62 -13.74 -4.00 -14.62
CA LYS A 62 -14.06 -2.86 -15.50
C LYS A 62 -12.94 -1.81 -15.53
N ILE A 63 -12.23 -1.65 -14.42
CA ILE A 63 -11.20 -0.61 -14.24
C ILE A 63 -9.82 -1.10 -14.69
N THR A 64 -9.53 -2.39 -14.57
CA THR A 64 -8.20 -2.95 -14.87
C THR A 64 -8.14 -3.57 -16.25
N ASP A 65 -7.02 -3.39 -16.95
CA ASP A 65 -6.74 -4.09 -18.20
C ASP A 65 -6.16 -5.50 -17.92
N HIS A 66 -5.38 -5.62 -16.85
CA HIS A 66 -4.85 -6.89 -16.37
C HIS A 66 -5.06 -7.01 -14.86
N VAL A 67 -5.54 -8.17 -14.41
CA VAL A 67 -5.77 -8.44 -12.98
C VAL A 67 -5.26 -9.83 -12.61
N LEU A 68 -4.45 -9.90 -11.55
CA LEU A 68 -3.99 -11.13 -10.93
C LEU A 68 -4.24 -11.06 -9.43
N PHE A 69 -4.72 -12.16 -8.86
CA PHE A 69 -4.83 -12.32 -7.42
C PHE A 69 -3.90 -13.43 -6.94
N CYS A 70 -3.22 -13.16 -5.84
CA CYS A 70 -2.23 -14.03 -5.22
C CYS A 70 -2.67 -14.38 -3.80
N ASN A 71 -2.08 -15.43 -3.22
CA ASN A 71 -2.38 -15.82 -1.84
C ASN A 71 -1.33 -15.34 -0.82
N ASP A 72 -0.13 -14.98 -1.28
CA ASP A 72 0.97 -14.54 -0.44
C ASP A 72 1.92 -13.59 -1.22
N ASP A 73 2.92 -13.07 -0.50
CA ASP A 73 3.86 -12.10 -1.05
C ASP A 73 4.83 -12.74 -2.07
N HIS A 74 5.16 -14.04 -1.98
CA HIS A 74 6.02 -14.72 -2.94
C HIS A 74 5.31 -14.88 -4.30
N GLN A 75 4.07 -15.36 -4.28
CA GLN A 75 3.20 -15.42 -5.45
C GLN A 75 2.98 -14.03 -6.07
N THR A 76 3.02 -12.97 -5.25
CA THR A 76 2.94 -11.59 -5.75
C THR A 76 4.16 -11.22 -6.60
N ILE A 77 5.36 -11.61 -6.17
CA ILE A 77 6.60 -11.42 -6.97
C ILE A 77 6.56 -12.25 -8.24
N ASP A 78 6.13 -13.51 -8.16
CA ASP A 78 6.00 -14.37 -9.35
C ASP A 78 4.97 -13.83 -10.35
N ALA A 79 3.84 -13.31 -9.87
CA ALA A 79 2.85 -12.63 -10.71
C ALA A 79 3.44 -11.39 -11.40
N MET A 80 4.25 -10.59 -10.69
CA MET A 80 4.97 -9.48 -11.30
C MET A 80 5.95 -9.94 -12.39
N ARG A 81 6.62 -11.08 -12.22
CA ARG A 81 7.51 -11.64 -13.25
C ARG A 81 6.77 -12.19 -14.46
N SER A 82 5.48 -12.48 -14.33
CA SER A 82 4.67 -12.99 -15.44
C SER A 82 4.19 -11.90 -16.40
N ILE A 83 4.38 -10.62 -16.06
CA ILE A 83 4.05 -9.47 -16.91
C ILE A 83 5.32 -8.79 -17.44
N ASP A 84 5.20 -8.04 -18.53
CA ASP A 84 6.30 -7.24 -19.07
C ASP A 84 6.55 -5.99 -18.20
N LEU A 85 7.33 -6.16 -17.13
CA LEU A 85 7.69 -5.09 -16.21
C LEU A 85 8.52 -3.97 -16.85
N ASN A 86 9.17 -4.22 -17.98
CA ASN A 86 9.94 -3.20 -18.70
C ASN A 86 9.02 -2.20 -19.42
N SER A 87 7.77 -2.58 -19.69
CA SER A 87 6.75 -1.65 -20.20
C SER A 87 6.15 -0.73 -19.11
N ILE A 88 6.30 -1.10 -17.83
CA ILE A 88 5.67 -0.40 -16.70
C ILE A 88 6.49 0.84 -16.31
N LYS A 89 5.85 2.01 -16.26
CA LYS A 89 6.50 3.28 -15.90
C LYS A 89 6.28 3.68 -14.45
N SER A 90 5.17 3.25 -13.85
CA SER A 90 4.84 3.58 -12.46
C SER A 90 4.27 2.38 -11.73
N ILE A 91 4.80 2.12 -10.53
CA ILE A 91 4.40 1.04 -9.65
C ILE A 91 3.93 1.64 -8.32
N PHE A 92 2.66 1.44 -8.00
CA PHE A 92 2.08 1.81 -6.71
C PHE A 92 2.00 0.60 -5.79
N VAL A 93 2.70 0.66 -4.66
CA VAL A 93 2.74 -0.42 -3.67
C VAL A 93 1.83 -0.08 -2.49
N ILE A 94 0.75 -0.83 -2.31
CA ILE A 94 -0.32 -0.56 -1.34
C ILE A 94 -0.51 -1.76 -0.41
N GLY A 95 0.17 -1.78 0.73
CA GLY A 95 0.04 -2.95 1.63
C GLY A 95 0.69 -2.79 2.98
N SER A 96 0.87 -3.92 3.65
CA SER A 96 1.54 -3.98 4.94
C SER A 96 3.01 -3.56 4.82
N ALA A 97 3.61 -3.15 5.93
CA ALA A 97 5.05 -2.89 5.98
C ALA A 97 5.87 -4.15 5.60
N GLN A 98 5.37 -5.35 5.89
CA GLN A 98 5.98 -6.60 5.42
C GLN A 98 5.99 -6.67 3.89
N LEU A 99 4.87 -6.42 3.22
CA LEU A 99 4.81 -6.44 1.76
C LEU A 99 5.73 -5.37 1.14
N LEU A 100 5.75 -4.16 1.72
CA LEU A 100 6.66 -3.10 1.30
C LEU A 100 8.13 -3.57 1.38
N LYS A 101 8.51 -4.24 2.48
CA LYS A 101 9.87 -4.77 2.65
C LYS A 101 10.18 -5.87 1.64
N THR A 102 9.25 -6.80 1.42
CA THR A 102 9.39 -7.87 0.42
C THR A 102 9.60 -7.28 -0.99
N LEU A 103 8.78 -6.31 -1.40
CA LEU A 103 8.90 -5.68 -2.72
C LEU A 103 10.13 -4.79 -2.85
N GLN A 104 10.54 -4.10 -1.78
CA GLN A 104 11.78 -3.32 -1.78
C GLN A 104 13.00 -4.23 -1.99
N ASN A 105 13.03 -5.40 -1.34
CA ASN A 105 14.05 -6.40 -1.56
C ASN A 105 13.99 -6.98 -2.98
N ALA A 106 12.79 -7.34 -3.46
CA ALA A 106 12.62 -7.92 -4.78
C ALA A 106 13.03 -6.97 -5.91
N ARG A 107 12.74 -5.68 -5.77
CA ARG A 107 13.19 -4.62 -6.70
C ARG A 107 14.71 -4.62 -6.89
N ASN A 108 15.47 -4.81 -5.81
CA ASN A 108 16.93 -4.78 -5.85
C ASN A 108 17.56 -6.12 -6.24
N ASN A 109 16.76 -7.18 -6.33
CA ASN A 109 17.18 -8.55 -6.60
C ASN A 109 16.37 -9.15 -7.76
N GLU A 110 15.34 -9.94 -7.47
CA GLU A 110 14.60 -10.78 -8.44
C GLU A 110 14.00 -10.00 -9.62
N LEU A 111 13.59 -8.75 -9.40
CA LEU A 111 12.93 -7.91 -10.41
C LEU A 111 13.89 -6.97 -11.12
N LYS A 112 15.12 -6.79 -10.60
CA LYS A 112 16.05 -5.72 -11.01
C LYS A 112 16.28 -5.66 -12.52
N ASN A 113 16.49 -6.81 -13.16
CA ASN A 113 16.86 -6.89 -14.58
C ASN A 113 15.66 -6.79 -15.53
N ASN A 114 14.44 -6.80 -15.01
CA ASN A 114 13.21 -6.80 -15.79
C ASN A 114 12.43 -5.49 -15.67
N LEU A 115 12.87 -4.59 -14.79
CA LEU A 115 12.26 -3.28 -14.59
C LEU A 115 12.78 -2.28 -15.62
N HIS A 116 11.92 -1.36 -16.04
CA HIS A 116 12.34 -0.21 -16.82
C HIS A 116 13.30 0.67 -16.02
N ASP A 117 14.36 1.20 -16.64
CA ASP A 117 15.38 2.02 -15.95
C ASP A 117 14.78 3.21 -15.18
N ASP A 118 13.83 3.92 -15.80
CA ASP A 118 13.12 5.07 -15.19
C ASP A 118 11.85 4.71 -14.39
N VAL A 119 11.65 3.44 -14.00
CA VAL A 119 10.43 3.05 -13.28
C VAL A 119 10.34 3.74 -11.91
N GLN A 120 9.19 4.32 -11.60
CA GLN A 120 8.95 4.97 -10.32
C GLN A 120 8.15 4.06 -9.39
N PHE A 121 8.72 3.74 -8.22
CA PHE A 121 8.01 3.03 -7.14
C PHE A 121 7.47 4.03 -6.13
N THR A 122 6.16 4.07 -5.96
CA THR A 122 5.48 4.85 -4.93
C THR A 122 4.79 3.91 -3.96
N ALA A 123 5.20 3.93 -2.70
CA ALA A 123 4.60 3.09 -1.66
C ALA A 123 3.70 3.91 -0.73
N SER A 124 2.62 3.28 -0.26
CA SER A 124 1.76 3.85 0.77
C SER A 124 2.33 3.61 2.16
N VAL A 125 2.56 4.69 2.87
CA VAL A 125 3.05 4.71 4.24
C VAL A 125 1.88 4.87 5.18
N TYR A 126 1.65 3.83 5.99
CA TYR A 126 0.65 3.85 7.05
C TYR A 126 1.29 4.16 8.40
N GLY A 127 0.50 4.70 9.33
CA GLY A 127 0.90 4.95 10.70
C GLY A 127 -0.32 5.10 11.58
N SER A 128 -0.18 4.88 12.88
CA SER A 128 -1.26 5.18 13.82
C SER A 128 -1.60 6.67 13.74
N MET A 129 -2.88 7.00 13.64
CA MET A 129 -3.33 8.39 13.48
C MET A 129 -4.29 8.76 14.61
N GLN A 130 -4.10 9.95 15.18
CA GLN A 130 -5.02 10.52 16.17
C GLN A 130 -5.77 11.73 15.59
N CYS A 131 -5.03 12.79 15.23
CA CYS A 131 -5.66 14.04 14.81
C CYS A 131 -6.06 14.07 13.33
N MET A 132 -5.25 13.48 12.44
CA MET A 132 -5.34 13.61 10.98
C MET A 132 -5.33 15.07 10.46
N LEU A 133 -4.75 16.01 11.22
CA LEU A 133 -4.67 17.45 10.91
C LEU A 133 -3.32 17.87 10.31
N LYS A 134 -2.72 17.03 9.47
CA LYS A 134 -1.49 17.35 8.70
C LYS A 134 -0.32 17.87 9.56
N GLY A 135 0.13 17.06 10.51
CA GLY A 135 1.35 17.31 11.27
C GLY A 135 1.19 17.92 12.65
N VAL A 136 -0.04 18.01 13.18
CA VAL A 136 -0.29 18.57 14.52
C VAL A 136 0.18 17.63 15.65
N CYS A 137 -0.29 16.37 15.69
CA CYS A 137 -0.04 15.49 16.84
C CYS A 137 1.18 14.57 16.73
N ALA A 138 1.81 14.49 15.55
CA ALA A 138 2.93 13.59 15.25
C ALA A 138 2.70 12.07 15.49
N GLN A 139 1.51 11.60 15.88
CA GLN A 139 1.24 10.17 16.07
C GLN A 139 1.56 9.33 14.81
N CYS A 140 1.32 9.91 13.63
CA CYS A 140 1.55 9.31 12.32
C CYS A 140 2.94 9.61 11.72
N LEU A 141 3.90 10.09 12.53
CA LEU A 141 5.26 10.37 12.09
C LEU A 141 5.94 9.10 11.59
N GLN A 142 6.57 9.19 10.42
CA GLN A 142 7.38 8.15 9.81
C GLN A 142 8.70 8.74 9.34
N TRP A 143 9.77 7.96 9.41
CA TRP A 143 11.09 8.40 8.97
C TRP A 143 11.32 8.07 7.51
N GLN A 144 12.03 8.97 6.84
CA GLN A 144 12.74 8.68 5.61
C GLN A 144 14.18 8.33 5.92
N ILE A 145 14.76 7.45 5.11
CA ILE A 145 16.13 6.98 5.19
C ILE A 145 16.84 7.28 3.87
N ASP A 146 18.11 7.64 3.95
CA ASP A 146 18.97 7.70 2.78
C ASP A 146 19.40 6.27 2.40
N PRO A 147 19.11 5.80 1.17
CA PRO A 147 19.45 4.44 0.75
C PRO A 147 20.97 4.19 0.67
N GLU A 148 21.80 5.22 0.50
CA GLU A 148 23.26 5.08 0.41
C GLU A 148 23.89 5.04 1.81
N THR A 149 23.47 5.94 2.70
CA THR A 149 24.10 6.08 4.02
C THR A 149 23.40 5.29 5.13
N GLY A 150 22.16 4.84 4.90
CA GLY A 150 21.33 4.16 5.89
C GLY A 150 20.92 5.06 7.07
N LYS A 151 21.13 6.38 6.97
CA LYS A 151 20.79 7.33 8.03
C LYS A 151 19.41 7.93 7.80
N ARG A 152 18.67 8.15 8.89
CA ARG A 152 17.41 8.87 8.85
C ARG A 152 17.64 10.31 8.41
N THR A 153 16.85 10.77 7.45
CA THR A 153 17.02 12.09 6.81
C THR A 153 15.89 13.04 7.18
N LYS A 154 14.64 12.58 7.08
CA LYS A 154 13.47 13.45 7.22
C LYS A 154 12.32 12.76 7.93
N ALA A 155 11.75 13.45 8.93
CA ALA A 155 10.48 13.05 9.52
C ALA A 155 9.33 13.52 8.63
N VAL A 156 8.42 12.61 8.30
CA VAL A 156 7.25 12.85 7.46
C VAL A 156 5.99 12.40 8.20
N TYR A 157 4.95 13.22 8.19
CA TYR A 157 3.66 12.84 8.74
C TYR A 157 2.82 12.12 7.70
N ALA A 158 2.47 10.86 7.93
CA ALA A 158 1.67 10.08 6.98
C ALA A 158 0.31 10.73 6.67
N CYS A 159 -0.32 11.41 7.64
CA CYS A 159 -1.56 12.18 7.39
C CYS A 159 -1.38 13.41 6.47
N SER A 160 -0.14 13.81 6.18
CA SER A 160 0.18 14.90 5.26
C SER A 160 0.78 14.41 3.94
N TRP A 161 1.57 13.34 3.96
CA TRP A 161 2.23 12.78 2.78
C TRP A 161 2.31 11.25 2.88
N GLN A 162 1.22 10.59 2.50
CA GLN A 162 1.04 9.14 2.65
C GLN A 162 1.68 8.32 1.54
N HIS A 163 1.85 8.87 0.33
CA HIS A 163 2.46 8.16 -0.81
C HIS A 163 3.85 8.70 -1.05
N GLN A 164 4.87 7.89 -0.84
CA GLN A 164 6.28 8.30 -0.86
C GLN A 164 7.09 7.41 -1.82
N PRO A 165 8.23 7.90 -2.37
CA PRO A 165 9.17 7.05 -3.09
C PRO A 165 9.60 5.88 -2.21
N MET A 166 9.50 4.65 -2.73
CA MET A 166 9.68 3.44 -1.90
C MET A 166 11.10 3.29 -1.35
N GLU A 167 12.09 3.86 -2.02
CA GLU A 167 13.52 3.74 -1.74
C GLU A 167 13.92 4.46 -0.45
N ILE A 168 13.19 5.51 -0.11
CA ILE A 168 13.56 6.41 1.00
C ILE A 168 12.74 6.14 2.25
N ILE A 169 11.91 5.10 2.30
CA ILE A 169 11.02 4.83 3.43
C ILE A 169 11.75 3.95 4.45
N ASP A 170 11.80 4.39 5.72
CA ASP A 170 12.24 3.56 6.85
C ASP A 170 11.11 2.58 7.23
N ILE A 171 11.07 1.43 6.55
CA ILE A 171 10.00 0.43 6.71
C ILE A 171 10.04 -0.23 8.10
N ASP A 172 11.23 -0.40 8.68
CA ASP A 172 11.39 -0.98 10.01
C ASP A 172 10.79 -0.05 11.07
N HIS A 173 10.98 1.25 10.93
CA HIS A 173 10.29 2.21 11.79
C HIS A 173 8.76 2.20 11.65
N ILE A 174 8.22 1.92 10.45
CA ILE A 174 6.77 1.74 10.28
C ILE A 174 6.30 0.58 11.15
N ASN A 175 6.97 -0.57 11.08
CA ASN A 175 6.65 -1.75 11.88
C ASN A 175 6.71 -1.46 13.39
N ASP A 176 7.80 -0.83 13.85
CA ASP A 176 7.97 -0.49 15.27
C ASP A 176 6.82 0.39 15.78
N ARG A 177 6.42 1.40 14.99
CA ARG A 177 5.35 2.33 15.36
C ARG A 177 3.97 1.69 15.36
N LEU A 178 3.69 0.80 14.39
CA LEU A 178 2.44 0.06 14.36
C LEU A 178 2.34 -0.93 15.54
N GLY A 179 3.47 -1.44 16.03
CA GLY A 179 3.52 -2.31 17.20
C GLY A 179 3.23 -1.62 18.54
N GLN A 180 3.28 -0.29 18.63
CA GLN A 180 3.15 0.44 19.91
C GLN A 180 1.82 0.22 20.63
N ASN A 181 0.74 0.02 19.87
CA ASN A 181 -0.60 -0.17 20.43
C ASN A 181 -0.99 -1.63 20.61
N ARG A 182 -0.10 -2.58 20.29
CA ARG A 182 -0.44 -4.01 20.20
C ARG A 182 -1.04 -4.59 21.48
N THR A 183 -0.50 -4.23 22.64
CA THR A 183 -1.06 -4.69 23.93
C THR A 183 -2.48 -4.18 24.14
N GLN A 184 -2.75 -2.91 23.82
CA GLN A 184 -4.09 -2.33 23.96
C GLN A 184 -5.07 -2.98 22.98
N GLU A 185 -4.64 -3.24 21.74
CA GLU A 185 -5.43 -3.95 20.74
C GLU A 185 -5.81 -5.36 21.22
N ILE A 186 -4.85 -6.12 21.76
CA ILE A 186 -5.09 -7.47 22.30
C ILE A 186 -6.08 -7.42 23.46
N LEU A 187 -5.86 -6.55 24.45
CA LEU A 187 -6.75 -6.44 25.61
C LEU A 187 -8.16 -6.02 25.21
N THR A 188 -8.28 -5.08 24.27
CA THR A 188 -9.58 -4.62 23.75
C THR A 188 -10.32 -5.74 23.04
N ASN A 189 -9.61 -6.54 22.22
CA ASN A 189 -10.21 -7.68 21.54
C ASN A 189 -10.68 -8.76 22.53
N LEU A 190 -9.87 -9.09 23.55
CA LEU A 190 -10.28 -10.04 24.59
C LEU A 190 -11.52 -9.57 25.36
N TRP A 191 -11.60 -8.26 25.64
CA TRP A 191 -12.78 -7.67 26.26
C TRP A 191 -14.01 -7.73 25.36
N LEU A 192 -13.84 -7.43 24.06
CA LEU A 192 -14.90 -7.52 23.08
C LEU A 192 -15.42 -8.96 22.92
N GLU A 193 -14.53 -9.94 22.85
CA GLU A 193 -14.88 -11.36 22.82
C GLU A 193 -15.65 -11.78 24.07
N TYR A 194 -15.22 -11.34 25.25
CA TYR A 194 -15.95 -11.56 26.50
C TYR A 194 -17.38 -11.02 26.43
N LEU A 195 -17.56 -9.79 25.92
CA LEU A 195 -18.88 -9.18 25.79
C LEU A 195 -19.77 -9.97 24.82
N PHE A 196 -19.24 -10.44 23.69
CA PHE A 196 -19.99 -11.27 22.74
C PHE A 196 -20.43 -12.62 23.31
N VAL A 197 -19.69 -13.19 24.26
CA VAL A 197 -20.08 -14.45 24.94
C VAL A 197 -21.15 -14.21 26.00
N LYS A 198 -21.11 -13.06 26.68
CA LYS A 198 -22.00 -12.76 27.82
C LYS A 198 -23.30 -12.09 27.44
N HIS A 199 -23.34 -11.42 26.30
CA HIS A 199 -24.46 -10.62 25.85
C HIS A 199 -24.83 -11.01 24.41
N GLU A 200 -26.12 -11.07 24.11
CA GLU A 200 -26.63 -11.21 22.75
C GLU A 200 -26.42 -9.90 21.97
N VAL A 201 -25.18 -9.64 21.58
CA VAL A 201 -24.82 -8.52 20.71
C VAL A 201 -24.69 -9.06 19.29
N GLU A 202 -25.52 -8.55 18.39
CA GLU A 202 -25.47 -8.89 16.96
C GLU A 202 -24.10 -8.47 16.37
N LYS A 203 -23.46 -9.39 15.65
CA LYS A 203 -22.21 -9.09 14.93
C LYS A 203 -22.57 -8.47 13.57
N ILE A 204 -22.15 -7.23 13.35
CA ILE A 204 -22.27 -6.50 12.08
C ILE A 204 -21.00 -6.70 11.25
#